data_AF-V4NDR2-F1
#
_entry.id   AF-V4NDR2-F1
#
_cell.length_a   1.000
_cell.length_b   1.000
_cell.length_c   1.000
_cell.angle_alpha   90.00
_cell.angle_beta   90.00
_cell.angle_gamma   90.00
#
_symmetry.space_group_name_H-M   'P 1'
#
loop_
_entity.id
_entity.type
_entity.pdbx_description
1 polymer ?
#
loop_
_entity_poly.entity_id
_entity_poly.type
_entity_poly.pdbx_seq_one_letter_code
_entity_poly.pdbx_strand_id
1 'polypeptide(L)' 'MGICNVKTLYISYRTLETLNHCCEAIPVFNKLTHLYIDSHSPLVGWESLPDLLRNSPNLENIVFQGLHHSITN' A
#
# COMPACT_ATOMS: atom_id res chain seq x y z
N MET A 1 -10.82 -11.64 10.75
CA MET A 1 -11.39 -10.31 11.06
C MET A 1 -10.28 -9.28 10.89
N GLY A 2 -10.49 -8.23 10.10
CA GLY A 2 -9.44 -7.24 9.81
C GLY A 2 -10.02 -5.89 9.40
N ILE A 3 -9.15 -4.92 9.16
CA ILE A 3 -9.52 -3.58 8.70
C ILE A 3 -9.91 -3.66 7.22
N CYS A 4 -11.20 -3.86 6.92
CA CYS A 4 -11.68 -4.06 5.53
C CYS A 4 -12.69 -2.99 5.06
N ASN A 5 -13.21 -2.17 5.99
CA ASN A 5 -14.29 -1.22 5.73
C ASN A 5 -13.80 0.24 5.62
N VAL A 6 -12.52 0.43 5.30
CA VAL A 6 -11.89 1.74 5.16
C VAL A 6 -12.08 2.28 3.75
N LYS A 7 -12.34 3.60 3.63
CA LYS A 7 -12.40 4.31 2.34
C LYS A 7 -11.08 4.92 1.92
N THR A 8 -10.32 5.37 2.90
CA THR A 8 -9.01 5.98 2.71
C THR A 8 -8.01 5.27 3.60
N LEU A 9 -6.90 4.82 3.02
CA LEU A 9 -5.83 4.14 3.73
C LEU A 9 -4.54 4.92 3.54
N TYR A 10 -3.95 5.35 4.65
CA TYR A 10 -2.59 5.88 4.70
C TYR A 10 -1.69 4.80 5.27
N ILE A 11 -0.68 4.39 4.51
CA ILE A 11 0.21 3.32 4.91
C ILE A 11 1.65 3.70 4.58
N SER A 12 2.55 3.44 5.53
CA SER A 12 3.99 3.54 5.24
C SER A 12 4.44 2.32 4.46
N TYR A 13 5.48 2.49 3.66
CA TYR A 13 6.10 1.38 2.96
C TYR A 13 6.45 0.18 3.91
N ARG A 14 6.99 0.44 5.11
CA ARG A 14 7.31 -0.62 6.09
C ARG A 14 6.07 -1.36 6.61
N THR A 15 4.96 -0.64 6.77
CA THR A 15 3.68 -1.23 7.19
C THR A 15 3.10 -2.12 6.09
N LEU A 16 3.29 -1.76 4.82
CA LEU A 16 2.86 -2.57 3.68
C LEU A 16 3.57 -3.93 3.63
N GLU A 17 4.89 -3.92 3.83
CA GLU A 17 5.70 -5.15 3.89
C GLU A 17 5.30 -6.03 5.08
N THR A 18 5.10 -5.42 6.26
CA THR A 18 4.64 -6.13 7.46
C THR A 18 3.26 -6.75 7.25
N LEU A 19 2.35 -6.03 6.56
CA LEU A 19 1.02 -6.54 6.26
C LEU A 19 1.09 -7.81 5.41
N ASN A 20 1.99 -7.85 4.42
CA ASN A 20 2.17 -9.00 3.54
C ASN A 20 2.84 -10.18 4.25
N HIS A 21 3.77 -9.92 5.19
CA HIS A 21 4.46 -10.97 5.93
C HIS A 21 3.68 -11.54 7.12
N CYS A 22 2.94 -10.70 7.84
CA CYS A 22 2.27 -11.10 9.08
C CYS A 22 0.88 -11.72 8.86
N CYS A 23 0.26 -11.48 7.70
CA CYS A 23 -1.07 -12.00 7.41
C CYS A 23 -0.96 -13.26 6.56
N GLU A 24 -1.67 -14.32 6.94
CA GLU A 24 -1.81 -15.52 6.08
C GLU A 24 -2.41 -15.17 4.70
N ALA A 25 -3.22 -14.11 4.65
CA ALA A 25 -3.70 -13.50 3.42
C ALA A 25 -3.96 -12.00 3.62
N ILE A 26 -3.65 -11.18 2.63
CA ILE A 26 -3.99 -9.75 2.65
C ILE A 26 -5.52 -9.58 2.67
N PRO A 27 -6.07 -8.74 3.57
CA PRO A 27 -7.52 -8.50 3.62
C PRO A 27 -8.05 -7.87 2.33
N VAL A 28 -9.28 -8.21 1.94
CA VAL A 28 -9.96 -7.53 0.83
C VAL A 28 -10.53 -6.19 1.30
N PHE A 29 -10.10 -5.11 0.66
CA PHE A 29 -10.50 -3.73 0.92
C PHE A 29 -11.61 -3.27 -0.04
N ASN A 30 -12.79 -3.88 0.07
CA ASN A 30 -13.92 -3.61 -0.83
C ASN A 30 -14.43 -2.16 -0.80
N LYS A 31 -14.10 -1.34 0.21
CA LYS A 31 -14.54 0.06 0.26
C LYS A 31 -13.41 1.06 0.03
N LEU A 32 -12.18 0.59 -0.14
CA LEU A 32 -11.03 1.45 -0.29
C LEU A 32 -11.05 2.10 -1.67
N THR A 33 -11.13 3.42 -1.68
CA THR A 33 -11.11 4.24 -2.90
C THR A 33 -9.83 5.07 -3.00
N HIS A 34 -9.19 5.39 -1.87
CA HIS A 34 -7.98 6.22 -1.84
C HIS A 34 -6.86 5.56 -1.03
N LEU A 35 -5.75 5.27 -1.70
CA LEU A 35 -4.55 4.70 -1.10
C LEU A 35 -3.41 5.71 -1.14
N TYR A 36 -2.87 6.02 0.02
CA TYR A 36 -1.72 6.91 0.19
C TYR A 36 -0.56 6.09 0.75
N ILE A 37 0.54 6.05 -0.01
CA ILE A 37 1.74 5.30 0.37
C ILE A 37 2.86 6.30 0.63
N ASP A 38 3.39 6.30 1.85
CA ASP A 38 4.64 6.99 2.14
C ASP A 38 5.82 6.15 1.62
N SER A 39 6.44 6.66 0.55
CA SER A 39 7.52 6.03 -0.22
C SER A 39 8.90 6.63 0.08
N HIS A 40 9.09 7.26 1.24
CA HIS A 40 10.37 7.87 1.60
C HIS A 40 11.54 6.87 1.71
N SER A 41 11.25 5.57 1.87
CA SER A 41 12.27 4.51 1.99
C SER A 41 12.53 3.82 0.64
N PRO A 42 13.79 3.59 0.25
CA PRO A 42 14.16 3.15 -1.09
C PRO A 42 13.85 1.66 -1.35
N LEU A 43 13.31 1.40 -2.55
CA LEU A 43 13.24 0.17 -3.38
C LEU A 43 12.74 -1.16 -2.79
N VAL A 44 12.92 -1.42 -1.50
CA VAL A 44 12.51 -2.68 -0.87
C VAL A 44 10.97 -2.73 -0.83
N GLY A 45 10.39 -3.93 -1.01
CA GLY A 45 8.98 -4.38 -0.86
C GLY A 45 7.83 -3.65 -1.52
N TRP A 46 8.10 -2.92 -2.60
CA TRP A 46 7.10 -2.78 -3.68
C TRP A 46 6.51 -4.12 -4.13
N GLU A 47 7.20 -5.22 -3.86
CA GLU A 47 6.73 -6.60 -4.04
C GLU A 47 5.37 -6.88 -3.39
N SER A 48 5.04 -6.20 -2.28
CA SER A 48 3.77 -6.37 -1.56
C SER A 48 2.64 -5.49 -2.12
N LEU A 49 2.97 -4.51 -2.96
CA LEU A 49 1.98 -3.59 -3.52
C LEU A 49 1.00 -4.29 -4.49
N PRO A 50 1.43 -5.13 -5.44
CA PRO A 50 0.52 -5.83 -6.35
C PRO A 50 -0.60 -6.59 -5.62
N ASP A 51 -0.28 -7.27 -4.53
CA ASP A 51 -1.26 -8.06 -3.78
C ASP A 51 -2.25 -7.18 -3.01
N LEU A 52 -1.79 -6.03 -2.49
CA LEU A 52 -2.70 -5.02 -1.93
C LEU A 52 -3.66 -4.46 -2.98
N LEU A 53 -3.15 -4.14 -4.18
CA LEU A 53 -3.96 -3.60 -5.28
C LEU A 53 -4.99 -4.60 -5.78
N ARG A 54 -4.61 -5.88 -5.92
CA ARG A 54 -5.54 -6.97 -6.27
C ARG A 54 -6.66 -7.12 -5.25
N ASN A 55 -6.38 -6.88 -3.98
CA ASN A 55 -7.34 -6.93 -2.89
C ASN A 55 -8.14 -5.62 -2.70
N SER A 56 -7.96 -4.63 -3.57
CA SER A 56 -8.63 -3.32 -3.47
C SER A 56 -9.47 -3.05 -4.74
N PRO A 57 -10.56 -3.79 -4.98
CA PRO A 57 -11.26 -3.80 -6.27
C PRO A 57 -11.93 -2.46 -6.65
N ASN A 58 -12.19 -1.59 -5.67
CA ASN A 58 -12.84 -0.29 -5.87
C ASN A 58 -11.85 0.88 -5.71
N LEU A 59 -10.55 0.62 -5.81
CA LEU A 59 -9.53 1.64 -5.67
C LEU A 59 -9.57 2.60 -6.86
N GLU A 60 -9.73 3.89 -6.57
CA GLU A 60 -9.83 4.96 -7.57
C GLU A 60 -8.53 5.74 -7.67
N ASN A 61 -7.88 6.01 -6.52
CA ASN A 61 -6.72 6.88 -6.43
C ASN A 61 -5.58 6.22 -5.66
N ILE A 62 -4.38 6.30 -6.23
CA ILE A 62 -3.12 5.91 -5.57
C ILE A 62 -2.21 7.12 -5.55
N VAL A 63 -1.72 7.49 -4.36
CA VAL A 63 -0.82 8.62 -4.16
C VAL A 63 0.45 8.15 -3.48
N PHE A 64 1.58 8.36 -4.14
CA PHE A 64 2.91 8.13 -3.57
C PHE A 64 3.43 9.43 -2.99
N GLN A 65 3.65 9.45 -1.68
CA GLN A 65 4.17 10.59 -0.94
C GLN A 65 5.65 10.39 -0.65
N GLY A 66 6.42 11.47 -0.69
CA GLY A 66 7.85 11.40 -0.36
C GLY A 66 8.70 10.73 -1.44
N LEU A 67 8.29 10.79 -2.71
CA LEU A 67 9.15 10.41 -3.83
C LEU A 67 10.43 11.25 -3.81
N HIS A 68 11.56 10.62 -3.52
CA HIS A 68 12.86 11.27 -3.58
C HIS A 68 13.38 11.20 -5.02
N HIS A 69 13.60 12.37 -5.64
CA HIS A 69 14.23 12.43 -6.95
C HIS A 69 15.73 12.21 -6.78
N SER A 70 16.20 10.97 -6.91
CA SER A 70 17.64 10.70 -7.00
C SER A 70 18.11 10.97 -8.43
N ILE A 71 18.78 12.11 -8.65
CA ILE A 71 19.54 12.33 -9.89
C ILE A 71 20.73 11.37 -9.84
N THR A 72 20.68 10.30 -10.62
CA THR A 72 21.88 9.51 -10.94
C THR A 72 22.66 10.27 -12.00
N ASN A 73 23.84 10.75 -11.61
CA ASN A 73 24.83 11.43 -12.47
C ASN A 73 25.62 10.40 -13.29
#